data_AF-A0A931W9Z4-F1
#
_entry.id   AF-A0A931W9Z4-F1
#
_cell.length_a   1.000
_cell.length_b   1.000
_cell.length_c   1.000
_cell.angle_alpha   90.00
_cell.angle_beta   90.00
_cell.angle_gamma   90.00
#
_symmetry.space_group_name_H-M   'P 1'
#
loop_
_entity.id
_entity.type
_entity.pdbx_description
1 polymer ?
#
loop_
_entity_poly.entity_id
_entity_poly.type
_entity_poly.pdbx_seq_one_letter_code
_entity_poly.pdbx_strand_id
1 'polypeptide(L)'
;MVNNYLFILIEAVSFISVFAGIAAAIIMLRINKRFGTGILASGFKTVALGIGLIAIGIIFDAFQVYFQTIFNLSYSPFFIAVKEILFLLGTYTIVIGSKKTGDNLESLVN
;
A
#
# COMPACT_ATOMS: atom_id res chain seq x y z
N MET A 1 13.64 20.30 21.28
CA MET A 1 12.88 20.90 20.17
C MET A 1 12.80 19.86 19.07
N VAL A 2 11.62 19.27 18.85
CA VAL A 2 11.41 18.38 17.70
C VAL A 2 11.57 19.24 16.44
N ASN A 3 12.46 18.85 15.53
CA ASN A 3 12.79 19.64 14.36
C ASN A 3 11.58 19.71 13.41
N ASN A 4 10.89 20.84 13.37
CA ASN A 4 9.72 21.06 12.50
C ASN A 4 9.99 20.73 11.02
N TYR A 5 11.24 20.85 10.57
CA TYR A 5 11.66 20.50 9.21
C TYR A 5 11.54 18.99 8.89
N LEU A 6 11.84 18.13 9.87
CA LEU A 6 11.74 16.68 9.71
C LEU A 6 10.28 16.23 9.56
N PHE A 7 9.39 16.88 10.30
CA PHE A 7 7.96 16.62 10.25
C PHE A 7 7.36 16.94 8.88
N ILE A 8 7.63 18.14 8.36
CA ILE A 8 7.16 18.58 7.04
C ILE A 8 7.69 17.66 5.93
N LEU A 9 8.95 17.22 6.04
CA LEU A 9 9.54 16.31 5.07
C LEU A 9 8.88 14.92 5.09
N ILE A 10 8.59 14.39 6.28
CA ILE A 10 7.89 13.10 6.44
C ILE A 10 6.48 13.19 5.86
N GLU A 11 5.73 14.26 6.13
CA GLU A 11 4.39 14.46 5.56
C GLU A 11 4.43 14.57 4.04
N ALA A 12 5.38 15.34 3.48
CA ALA A 12 5.53 15.48 2.03
C ALA A 12 5.85 14.14 1.34
N VAL A 13 6.79 13.36 1.90
CA VAL A 13 7.18 12.05 1.36
C VAL A 13 6.04 11.03 1.50
N SER A 14 5.32 11.07 2.62
CA SER A 14 4.13 10.24 2.83
C SER A 14 3.07 10.52 1.76
N PHE A 15 2.79 11.80 1.48
CA PHE A 15 1.84 12.19 0.44
C PHE A 15 2.25 11.69 -0.94
N ILE A 16 3.52 11.90 -1.34
CA ILE A 16 4.06 11.40 -2.61
C ILE A 16 3.91 9.87 -2.70
N SER A 17 4.18 9.17 -1.60
CA SER A 17 4.07 7.70 -1.53
C SER A 17 2.64 7.21 -1.72
N VAL A 18 1.65 7.91 -1.15
CA VAL A 18 0.22 7.61 -1.37
C VAL A 18 -0.14 7.75 -2.84
N PHE A 19 0.21 8.88 -3.48
CA PHE A 19 -0.11 9.09 -4.89
C PHE A 19 0.61 8.08 -5.79
N ALA A 20 1.87 7.76 -5.50
CA ALA A 20 2.60 6.72 -6.21
C ALA A 20 1.92 5.34 -6.06
N GLY A 21 1.50 4.99 -4.85
CA GLY A 21 0.77 3.75 -4.58
C GLY A 21 -0.57 3.66 -5.30
N ILE A 22 -1.37 4.74 -5.25
CA ILE A 22 -2.65 4.82 -5.97
C ILE A 22 -2.42 4.73 -7.49
N ALA A 23 -1.46 5.46 -8.02
CA ALA A 23 -1.11 5.42 -9.45
C ALA A 23 -0.68 4.01 -9.87
N ALA A 24 0.19 3.36 -9.10
CA ALA A 24 0.62 1.99 -9.36
C ALA A 24 -0.56 1.01 -9.34
N ALA A 25 -1.45 1.10 -8.35
CA ALA A 25 -2.64 0.26 -8.27
C ALA A 25 -3.56 0.46 -9.49
N ILE A 26 -3.81 1.72 -9.90
CA ILE A 26 -4.63 2.03 -11.09
C ILE A 26 -3.98 1.51 -12.36
N ILE A 27 -2.67 1.71 -12.54
CA ILE A 27 -1.92 1.23 -13.70
C ILE A 27 -2.00 -0.30 -13.78
N MET A 28 -1.74 -1.01 -12.69
CA MET A 28 -1.83 -2.47 -12.65
C MET A 28 -3.25 -2.98 -12.95
N LEU A 29 -4.29 -2.31 -12.45
CA LEU A 29 -5.67 -2.65 -12.78
C LEU A 29 -6.03 -2.38 -14.25
N ARG A 30 -5.48 -1.31 -14.86
CA ARG A 30 -5.65 -1.04 -16.30
C ARG A 30 -4.89 -2.05 -17.15
N ILE A 31 -3.69 -2.42 -16.74
CA ILE A 31 -2.86 -3.44 -17.39
C ILE A 31 -3.60 -4.79 -17.38
N ASN A 32 -4.20 -5.18 -16.25
CA ASN A 32 -5.03 -6.37 -16.15
C ASN A 32 -6.13 -6.40 -17.24
N LYS A 33 -6.82 -5.29 -17.50
CA LYS A 33 -7.83 -5.20 -18.58
C LYS A 33 -7.25 -5.43 -19.98
N ARG A 34 -5.98 -5.10 -20.22
CA ARG A 34 -5.31 -5.33 -21.52
C ARG A 34 -4.82 -6.77 -21.68
N PHE A 35 -4.43 -7.41 -20.59
CA PHE A 35 -4.04 -8.82 -20.59
C PHE A 35 -5.24 -9.78 -20.57
N GLY A 36 -6.47 -9.27 -20.40
CA GLY A 36 -7.72 -9.98 -20.65
C GLY A 36 -8.00 -11.06 -19.59
N THR A 37 -7.44 -12.26 -19.80
CA THR A 37 -7.53 -13.42 -18.91
C THR A 37 -6.20 -14.18 -18.95
N GLY A 38 -5.63 -14.49 -17.78
CA GLY A 38 -4.35 -15.19 -17.70
C GLY A 38 -3.69 -15.10 -16.32
N ILE A 39 -2.62 -15.88 -16.14
CA ILE A 39 -1.87 -15.97 -14.87
C ILE A 39 -1.31 -14.60 -14.45
N LEU A 40 -0.75 -13.85 -15.41
CA LEU A 40 -0.22 -12.51 -15.18
C LEU A 40 -1.31 -11.48 -14.82
N ALA A 41 -2.45 -11.54 -15.50
CA ALA A 41 -3.61 -10.68 -15.22
C ALA A 41 -4.13 -10.86 -13.78
N SER A 42 -4.23 -12.11 -13.34
CA SER A 42 -4.59 -12.46 -11.95
C SER A 42 -3.54 -11.94 -10.95
N GLY A 43 -2.25 -12.16 -11.25
CA GLY A 43 -1.14 -11.66 -10.44
C GLY A 43 -1.14 -10.15 -10.26
N PHE A 44 -1.24 -9.39 -11.36
CA PHE A 44 -1.31 -7.93 -11.32
C PHE A 44 -2.51 -7.42 -10.54
N LYS A 45 -3.66 -8.10 -10.61
CA LYS A 45 -4.84 -7.75 -9.81
C LYS A 45 -4.57 -7.90 -8.31
N THR A 46 -3.96 -9.02 -7.90
CA THR A 46 -3.64 -9.27 -6.49
C THR A 46 -2.60 -8.29 -5.96
N VAL A 47 -1.54 -8.03 -6.73
CA VAL A 47 -0.53 -7.03 -6.35
C VAL A 47 -1.13 -5.62 -6.28
N ALA A 48 -1.99 -5.24 -7.22
CA ALA A 48 -2.68 -3.95 -7.18
C ALA A 48 -3.54 -3.77 -5.92
N LEU A 49 -4.25 -4.82 -5.49
CA LEU A 49 -5.01 -4.81 -4.24
C LEU A 49 -4.10 -4.62 -3.02
N GLY A 50 -2.97 -5.33 -2.98
CA GLY A 50 -2.00 -5.18 -1.89
C GLY A 50 -1.38 -3.78 -1.82
N ILE A 51 -1.02 -3.19 -2.97
CA ILE A 51 -0.54 -1.80 -3.04
C ILE A 51 -1.62 -0.82 -2.58
N GLY A 52 -2.87 -1.05 -2.98
CA GLY A 52 -4.02 -0.25 -2.52
C GLY A 52 -4.18 -0.27 -0.99
N LEU A 53 -4.04 -1.45 -0.37
CA LEU A 53 -4.07 -1.58 1.09
C LEU A 53 -2.94 -0.81 1.77
N ILE A 54 -1.72 -0.88 1.24
CA ILE A 54 -0.58 -0.11 1.74
C ILE A 54 -0.85 1.39 1.63
N ALA A 55 -1.35 1.86 0.49
CA ALA A 55 -1.68 3.28 0.30
C ALA A 55 -2.71 3.78 1.33
N ILE A 56 -3.74 2.97 1.63
CA ILE A 56 -4.72 3.29 2.69
C ILE A 56 -4.04 3.31 4.06
N GLY A 57 -3.11 2.40 4.35
CA GLY A 57 -2.32 2.40 5.59
C GLY A 57 -1.53 3.69 5.78
N ILE A 58 -0.90 4.20 4.71
CA ILE A 58 -0.17 5.49 4.74
C ILE A 58 -1.13 6.67 5.01
N ILE A 59 -2.34 6.65 4.44
CA ILE A 59 -3.37 7.68 4.72
C ILE A 59 -3.76 7.66 6.20
N PHE A 60 -3.96 6.48 6.80
CA PHE A 60 -4.27 6.35 8.23
C PHE A 60 -3.13 6.86 9.12
N ASP A 61 -1.88 6.62 8.72
CA ASP A 61 -0.70 7.16 9.41
C ASP A 61 -0.66 8.70 9.35
N ALA A 62 -0.93 9.28 8.18
CA ALA A 62 -1.02 10.72 8.02
C ALA A 62 -2.16 11.34 8.86
N PHE A 63 -3.34 10.68 8.93
CA PHE A 63 -4.41 11.12 9.81
C PHE A 63 -4.01 11.06 11.27
N GLN A 64 -3.35 9.99 11.71
CA GLN A 64 -2.86 9.88 13.08
C GLN A 64 -1.94 11.06 13.44
N VAL A 65 -0.98 11.37 12.58
CA VAL A 65 -0.04 12.47 12.74
C VAL A 65 -0.77 13.83 12.79
N TYR A 66 -1.76 14.04 11.94
CA TYR A 66 -2.59 15.25 11.92
C TYR A 66 -3.40 15.41 13.22
N PHE A 67 -4.08 14.35 13.68
CA PHE A 67 -4.87 14.37 14.92
C PHE A 67 -3.99 14.62 16.17
N GLN A 68 -2.79 14.03 16.20
CA GLN A 68 -1.82 14.28 17.28
C GLN A 68 -1.39 15.75 17.34
N THR A 69 -1.13 16.33 16.17
CA THR A 69 -0.61 17.70 16.05
C THR A 69 -1.65 18.74 16.44
N ILE A 70 -2.92 18.57 16.06
CA ILE A 70 -3.97 19.56 16.30
C ILE A 70 -4.61 19.42 17.68
N PHE A 71 -4.91 18.20 18.11
CA PHE A 71 -5.66 17.99 19.34
C PHE A 71 -4.76 17.71 20.54
N ASN A 72 -3.43 17.68 20.36
CA ASN A 72 -2.46 17.32 21.39
C ASN A 72 -2.80 15.97 22.07
N LEU A 73 -3.49 15.09 21.33
CA LEU A 73 -3.92 13.79 21.79
C LEU A 73 -2.72 12.85 21.78
N SER A 74 -2.53 12.10 22.88
CA SER A 74 -1.60 10.97 22.93
C SER A 74 -1.87 9.98 21.80
N TYR A 75 -0.85 9.20 21.43
CA TYR A 75 -0.95 8.12 20.44
C TYR A 75 -2.19 7.27 20.66
N SER A 76 -3.15 7.35 19.72
CA SER A 76 -4.36 6.54 19.76
C SER A 76 -4.02 5.11 19.30
N PRO A 77 -4.19 4.09 20.16
CA PRO A 77 -3.90 2.70 19.83
C PRO A 77 -4.70 2.21 18.62
N PHE A 78 -5.87 2.79 18.38
CA PHE A 78 -6.74 2.46 17.26
C PHE A 78 -6.08 2.72 15.90
N PHE A 79 -5.51 3.90 15.69
CA PHE A 79 -4.86 4.24 14.42
C PHE A 79 -3.62 3.36 14.16
N ILE A 80 -2.88 3.03 15.21
CA ILE A 80 -1.72 2.14 15.15
C ILE A 80 -2.15 0.73 14.72
N ALA A 81 -3.16 0.17 15.39
CA ALA A 81 -3.66 -1.15 15.06
C ALA A 81 -4.16 -1.23 13.62
N VAL A 82 -4.93 -0.22 13.17
CA VAL A 82 -5.47 -0.19 11.81
C VAL A 82 -4.36 -0.10 10.76
N LYS A 83 -3.39 0.80 10.91
CA LYS A 83 -2.31 0.94 9.91
C LYS A 83 -1.41 -0.29 9.86
N GLU A 84 -1.08 -0.90 11.01
CA GLU A 84 -0.26 -2.11 11.05
C GLU A 84 -0.97 -3.30 10.39
N ILE A 85 -2.26 -3.48 10.64
CA ILE A 85 -3.06 -4.51 9.97
C ILE A 85 -3.10 -4.27 8.46
N LEU A 86 -3.30 -3.02 8.01
CA LEU A 86 -3.30 -2.67 6.59
C LEU A 86 -1.95 -2.93 5.93
N PHE A 87 -0.84 -2.58 6.58
CA PHE A 87 0.49 -2.86 6.07
C PHE A 87 0.78 -4.36 6.03
N LEU A 88 0.41 -5.10 7.07
CA LEU A 88 0.57 -6.55 7.11
C LEU A 88 -0.25 -7.23 6.01
N LEU A 89 -1.55 -6.92 5.89
CA LEU A 89 -2.40 -7.49 4.86
C LEU A 89 -1.95 -7.08 3.46
N GLY A 90 -1.54 -5.83 3.26
CA GLY A 90 -1.05 -5.33 1.98
C GLY A 90 0.21 -6.05 1.53
N THR A 91 1.23 -6.11 2.39
CA THR A 91 2.50 -6.79 2.10
C THR A 91 2.30 -8.30 1.90
N TYR A 92 1.54 -8.95 2.76
CA TYR A 92 1.19 -10.37 2.63
C TYR A 92 0.49 -10.67 1.30
N THR A 93 -0.48 -9.83 0.92
CA THR A 93 -1.20 -9.96 -0.35
C THR A 93 -0.26 -9.85 -1.54
N ILE A 94 0.69 -8.91 -1.52
CA ILE A 94 1.70 -8.76 -2.58
C ILE A 94 2.57 -10.01 -2.67
N VAL A 95 3.14 -10.47 -1.54
CA VAL A 95 4.06 -11.62 -1.51
C VAL A 95 3.39 -12.88 -2.05
N ILE A 96 2.17 -13.19 -1.60
CA ILE A 96 1.43 -14.37 -2.09
C ILE A 96 1.01 -14.22 -3.54
N GLY A 97 0.55 -13.04 -3.94
CA GLY A 97 0.20 -12.74 -5.32
C GLY A 97 1.39 -12.98 -6.25
N SER A 98 2.56 -12.45 -5.89
CA SER A 98 3.80 -12.64 -6.64
C SER A 98 4.24 -14.10 -6.69
N LYS A 99 4.22 -14.81 -5.54
CA LYS A 99 4.61 -16.22 -5.49
C LYS A 99 3.70 -17.08 -6.37
N LYS A 100 2.38 -16.98 -6.18
CA LYS A 100 1.40 -17.75 -6.97
C LYS A 100 1.51 -17.46 -8.46
N THR A 101 1.83 -16.23 -8.84
CA THR A 101 2.02 -15.88 -10.25
C THR A 101 3.30 -16.53 -10.80
N GLY A 102 4.40 -16.52 -10.05
CA GLY A 102 5.64 -17.19 -10.41
C GLY A 102 5.47 -18.69 -10.57
N ASP A 103 4.87 -19.36 -9.59
CA ASP A 103 4.66 -20.82 -9.60
C ASP A 103 3.85 -21.26 -10.84
N ASN A 104 2.81 -20.50 -11.20
CA ASN A 104 1.99 -20.79 -12.38
C ASN A 104 2.72 -20.48 -13.72
N LEU A 105 3.70 -19.58 -13.74
CA LEU A 105 4.51 -19.33 -14.93
C LEU A 105 5.53 -20.45 -15.13
N GLU A 106 6.13 -20.94 -14.06
CA GLU A 106 7.06 -22.06 -14.08
C GLU A 106 6.38 -23.35 -14.57
N SER A 107 5.13 -23.60 -14.15
CA SER A 107 4.34 -24.76 -14.60
C SER A 107 3.91 -24.72 -16.07
N LEU A 108 4.11 -23.61 -16.78
CA LEU A 108 3.85 -23.52 -18.22
C LEU A 108 5.10 -23.76 -19.06
N VAL A 109 6.29 -23.66 -18.44
CA VAL A 109 7.58 -23.83 -19.10
C VAL A 109 8.08 -25.27 -18.96
N ASN A 110 7.77 -25.89 -17.82
CA ASN A 110 8.07 -27.29 -17.51
C ASN A 110 6.90 -28.21 -17.91
#